data_AF-A0A259F1E5-F1
#
_entry.id   AF-A0A259F1E5-F1
#
_cell.length_a   1.000
_cell.length_b   1.000
_cell.length_c   1.000
_cell.angle_alpha   90.00
_cell.angle_beta   90.00
_cell.angle_gamma   90.00
#
_symmetry.space_group_name_H-M   'P 1'
#
loop_
_entity.id
_entity.type
_entity.pdbx_description
1 polymer ?
#
loop_
_entity_poly.entity_id
_entity_poly.type
_entity_poly.pdbx_seq_one_letter_code
_entity_poly.pdbx_strand_id
1 'polypeptide(L)'
;MPYIRRDEQGLIAAIQLEPGDGLEELPSSSQELIDFMNRMGLEQDTLQQSDMRLVRVLEDLIDLLIDRDVIRFTDLPLPAQEKLMERRSMRQSLGALDLLGGANETI
;
A
#
# COMPACT_ATOMS: atom_id res chain seq x y z
N MET A 1 -12.97 -3.88 -11.44
CA MET A 1 -13.51 -2.54 -11.70
C MET A 1 -14.74 -2.37 -10.83
N PRO A 2 -14.87 -1.30 -10.04
CA PRO A 2 -16.04 -1.06 -9.21
C PRO A 2 -17.26 -0.62 -10.02
N TYR A 3 -18.45 -0.89 -9.48
CA TYR A 3 -19.73 -0.45 -9.99
C TYR A 3 -20.24 0.73 -9.17
N ILE A 4 -20.79 1.76 -9.82
CA ILE A 4 -21.26 2.98 -9.17
C ILE A 4 -22.75 3.18 -9.37
N ARG A 5 -23.42 3.77 -8.38
CA ARG A 5 -24.78 4.30 -8.52
C ARG A 5 -24.74 5.81 -8.46
N ARG A 6 -25.45 6.47 -9.38
CA ARG A 6 -25.59 7.93 -9.41
C ARG A 6 -26.86 8.38 -8.68
N ASP A 7 -26.83 9.58 -8.11
CA ASP A 7 -28.02 10.28 -7.62
C ASP A 7 -28.75 11.02 -8.75
N GLU A 8 -29.86 11.69 -8.42
CA GLU A 8 -30.66 12.49 -9.35
C GLU A 8 -29.90 13.68 -9.95
N GLN A 9 -28.79 14.08 -9.32
CA GLN A 9 -27.90 15.16 -9.76
C GLN A 9 -26.74 14.63 -10.63
N GLY A 10 -26.69 13.31 -10.86
CA GLY A 10 -25.68 12.65 -11.66
C GLY A 10 -24.35 12.42 -10.93
N LEU A 11 -24.27 12.63 -9.61
CA LEU A 11 -23.08 12.40 -8.81
C LEU A 11 -23.04 10.98 -8.26
N ILE A 12 -21.85 10.44 -8.00
CA ILE A 12 -21.71 9.14 -7.33
C ILE A 12 -22.36 9.21 -5.94
N ALA A 13 -23.30 8.29 -5.70
CA ALA A 13 -24.01 8.12 -4.43
C ALA A 13 -23.64 6.81 -3.72
N ALA A 14 -23.18 5.78 -4.45
CA ALA A 14 -22.73 4.51 -3.88
C ALA A 14 -21.71 3.80 -4.79
N ILE A 15 -20.84 2.99 -4.18
CA ILE A 15 -19.89 2.09 -4.86
C ILE A 15 -20.17 0.64 -4.43
N GLN A 16 -20.17 -0.29 -5.38
CA GLN A 16 -20.36 -1.73 -5.19
C GLN A 16 -19.26 -2.51 -5.92
N LEU A 17 -18.88 -3.66 -5.37
CA LEU A 17 -17.89 -4.57 -5.97
C LEU A 17 -18.54 -5.58 -6.94
N GLU A 18 -19.85 -5.77 -6.82
CA GLU A 18 -20.64 -6.68 -7.65
C GLU A 18 -21.57 -5.89 -8.58
N PRO A 19 -21.84 -6.41 -9.79
CA PRO A 19 -22.80 -5.82 -10.70
C PRO A 19 -24.22 -5.91 -10.14
N GLY A 20 -25.07 -4.97 -10.53
CA GLY A 20 -26.43 -4.84 -10.03
C GLY A 20 -27.25 -3.88 -10.89
N ASP A 21 -28.56 -3.87 -10.67
CA ASP A 21 -29.48 -3.09 -11.49
C ASP A 21 -29.29 -1.58 -11.27
N GLY A 22 -29.21 -0.81 -12.35
CA GLY A 22 -28.93 0.64 -12.31
C GLY A 22 -27.51 1.02 -11.87
N LEU A 23 -26.54 0.10 -11.96
CA LEU A 23 -25.14 0.37 -11.68
C LEU A 23 -24.30 0.49 -12.96
N GLU A 24 -23.43 1.48 -13.00
CA GLU A 24 -22.49 1.72 -14.10
C GLU A 24 -21.09 1.23 -13.70
N GLU A 25 -20.41 0.52 -14.59
CA GLU A 25 -19.02 0.13 -14.38
C GLU A 25 -18.10 1.35 -14.60
N LEU A 26 -17.25 1.65 -13.62
CA LEU A 26 -16.34 2.78 -13.71
C LEU A 26 -14.90 2.31 -13.43
N PRO A 27 -13.90 2.77 -14.20
CA PRO A 27 -12.50 2.46 -13.92
C PRO A 27 -12.11 2.94 -12.51
N SER A 28 -11.35 2.11 -11.79
CA SER A 28 -10.83 2.47 -10.46
C SER A 28 -9.93 3.72 -10.47
N SER A 29 -9.40 4.10 -11.64
CA SER A 29 -8.56 5.28 -11.85
C SER A 29 -9.34 6.52 -12.31
N SER A 30 -10.67 6.46 -12.35
CA SER A 30 -11.49 7.60 -12.76
C SER A 30 -11.43 8.73 -11.71
N GLN A 31 -11.28 9.96 -12.19
CA GLN A 31 -11.20 11.15 -11.33
C GLN A 31 -12.46 11.28 -10.46
N GLU A 32 -13.63 10.95 -11.00
CA GLU A 32 -14.90 11.03 -10.28
C GLU A 32 -14.96 10.08 -9.07
N LEU A 33 -14.42 8.87 -9.20
CA LEU A 33 -14.36 7.90 -8.11
C LEU A 33 -13.36 8.33 -7.05
N ILE A 34 -12.23 8.92 -7.46
CA ILE A 34 -11.25 9.54 -6.55
C ILE A 34 -11.92 10.69 -5.78
N ASP A 35 -12.61 11.59 -6.46
CA ASP A 35 -13.30 12.72 -5.83
C ASP A 35 -14.40 12.26 -4.86
N PHE A 36 -15.12 11.20 -5.19
CA PHE A 36 -16.10 10.60 -4.29
C PHE A 36 -15.45 9.96 -3.05
N MET A 37 -14.35 9.21 -3.22
CA MET A 37 -13.58 8.67 -2.09
C MET A 37 -13.01 9.79 -1.20
N ASN A 38 -12.54 10.89 -1.80
CA ASN A 38 -12.07 12.09 -1.10
C ASN A 38 -13.19 12.72 -0.27
N ARG A 39 -14.40 12.86 -0.84
CA ARG A 39 -15.58 13.37 -0.12
C ARG A 39 -16.02 12.46 1.03
N MET A 40 -15.83 11.16 0.91
CA MET A 40 -16.12 10.20 1.98
C MET A 40 -15.02 10.15 3.06
N GLY A 41 -13.92 10.89 2.92
CA GLY A 41 -12.76 10.78 3.82
C GLY A 41 -12.12 9.39 3.79
N LEU A 42 -12.37 8.63 2.71
CA LEU A 42 -11.85 7.29 2.46
C LEU A 42 -10.57 7.30 1.62
N GLU A 43 -9.98 8.48 1.41
CA GLU A 43 -8.56 8.52 1.13
C GLU A 43 -7.86 7.82 2.31
N GLN A 44 -7.41 6.58 2.07
CA GLN A 44 -6.20 6.11 2.73
C GLN A 44 -5.07 7.03 2.23
N ASP A 45 -5.04 8.21 2.85
CA ASP A 45 -3.92 9.11 3.06
C ASP A 45 -2.84 8.90 2.00
N THR A 46 -2.97 9.60 0.86
CA THR A 46 -1.93 9.63 -0.18
C THR A 46 -0.54 9.89 0.42
N LEU A 47 -0.52 10.64 1.52
CA LEU A 47 0.63 10.84 2.40
C LEU A 47 1.11 9.55 3.07
N GLN A 48 0.26 8.78 3.77
CA GLN A 48 0.67 7.50 4.37
C GLN A 48 1.18 6.51 3.30
N GLN A 49 0.56 6.47 2.12
CA GLN A 49 1.05 5.65 1.02
C GLN A 49 2.41 6.12 0.51
N SER A 50 2.62 7.44 0.41
CA SER A 50 3.92 8.03 0.08
C SER A 50 4.97 7.70 1.14
N ASP A 51 4.62 7.82 2.42
CA ASP A 51 5.49 7.51 3.56
C ASP A 51 5.87 6.03 3.58
N MET A 52 4.94 5.12 3.27
CA MET A 52 5.25 3.69 3.16
C MET A 52 6.26 3.39 2.06
N ARG A 53 6.16 4.06 0.91
CA ARG A 53 7.17 3.93 -0.16
C ARG A 53 8.52 4.53 0.27
N LEU A 54 8.50 5.70 0.91
CA LEU A 54 9.70 6.38 1.37
C LEU A 54 10.45 5.58 2.44
N VAL A 55 9.74 5.00 3.41
CA VAL A 55 10.34 4.15 4.45
C VAL A 55 11.10 2.98 3.85
N ARG A 56 10.59 2.36 2.78
CA ARG A 56 11.29 1.27 2.08
C ARG A 56 12.57 1.73 1.40
N VAL A 57 12.52 2.88 0.72
CA VAL A 57 13.73 3.47 0.11
C VAL A 57 14.76 3.84 1.18
N LEU A 58 14.31 4.34 2.33
CA LEU A 58 15.18 4.69 3.44
C LEU A 58 15.83 3.45 4.08
N GLU A 59 15.10 2.34 4.21
CA GLU A 59 15.65 1.05 4.64
C GLU A 59 16.74 0.56 3.67
N ASP A 60 16.45 0.52 2.36
CA ASP A 60 17.41 0.08 1.35
C ASP A 60 18.65 1.01 1.29
N LEU A 61 18.47 2.32 1.54
CA LEU A 61 19.59 3.27 1.64
C LEU A 61 20.44 3.02 2.89
N ILE A 62 19.82 2.79 4.05
CA ILE A 62 20.55 2.48 5.29
C ILE A 62 21.36 1.20 5.11
N ASP A 63 20.77 0.16 4.53
CA ASP A 63 21.45 -1.10 4.23
C ASP A 63 22.64 -0.87 3.30
N LEU A 64 22.46 -0.09 2.23
CA LEU A 64 23.56 0.27 1.33
C LEU A 64 24.69 1.02 2.05
N LEU A 65 24.37 1.96 2.94
CA LEU A 65 25.39 2.71 3.68
C LEU A 65 26.14 1.82 4.68
N ILE A 66 25.48 0.85 5.30
CA ILE A 66 26.10 -0.14 6.18
C ILE A 66 26.99 -1.09 5.37
N ASP A 67 26.50 -1.60 4.23
CA ASP A 67 27.25 -2.51 3.35
C ASP A 67 28.51 -1.85 2.77
N ARG A 68 28.48 -0.53 2.61
CA ARG A 68 29.63 0.28 2.18
C ARG A 68 30.54 0.73 3.33
N ASP A 69 30.26 0.30 4.56
CA ASP A 69 30.96 0.70 5.79
C ASP A 69 31.00 2.23 6.01
N VAL A 70 30.00 2.95 5.48
CA VAL A 70 29.88 4.41 5.63
C VAL A 70 29.33 4.77 7.01
N ILE A 71 28.39 3.96 7.53
CA ILE A 71 27.86 4.03 8.89
C ILE A 71 27.79 2.62 9.47
N ARG A 72 27.84 2.50 10.80
CA ARG A 72 27.53 1.24 11.48
C ARG A 72 26.10 1.27 11.99
N PHE A 73 25.46 0.11 12.06
CA PHE A 73 24.12 -0.01 12.65
C PHE A 73 24.06 0.55 14.08
N THR A 74 25.13 0.38 14.86
CA THR A 74 25.26 0.88 16.23
C THR A 74 25.39 2.40 16.34
N ASP A 75 25.64 3.10 15.23
CA ASP A 75 25.75 4.56 15.20
C ASP A 75 24.35 5.21 15.22
N LEU A 76 23.30 4.45 14.89
CA LEU A 76 21.92 4.91 14.95
C LEU A 76 21.41 4.96 16.40
N PRO A 77 20.50 5.88 16.76
CA PRO A 77 19.86 5.87 18.07
C PRO A 77 19.14 4.54 18.34
N LEU A 78 19.11 4.09 19.61
CA LEU A 78 18.45 2.83 20.00
C LEU A 78 17.01 2.70 19.46
N PRO A 79 16.15 3.74 19.50
CA PRO A 79 14.80 3.63 18.93
C PRO A 79 14.78 3.41 17.40
N ALA A 80 15.79 3.90 16.68
CA ALA A 80 15.92 3.67 15.25
C ALA A 80 16.40 2.25 14.95
N GLN A 81 17.32 1.72 15.76
CA GLN A 81 17.78 0.34 15.66
C GLN A 81 16.62 -0.64 15.85
N GLU A 82 15.83 -0.47 16.92
CA GLU A 82 14.66 -1.31 17.21
C GLU A 82 13.65 -1.31 16.05
N LYS A 83 13.29 -0.13 15.55
CA LYS A 83 12.36 0.00 14.42
C LYS A 83 12.87 -0.66 13.14
N LEU A 84 14.16 -0.54 12.84
CA LEU A 84 14.77 -1.20 11.68
C LEU A 84 14.76 -2.72 11.82
N MET A 85 15.02 -3.25 13.03
CA MET A 85 14.94 -4.68 13.29
C MET A 85 13.51 -5.22 13.14
N GLU A 86 12.51 -4.53 13.70
CA GLU A 86 11.10 -4.90 13.55
C GLU A 86 10.68 -4.92 12.08
N ARG A 87 11.05 -3.88 11.32
CA ARG A 87 10.79 -3.78 9.88
C ARG A 87 11.40 -4.92 9.08
N ARG A 88 12.68 -5.22 9.31
CA ARG A 88 13.37 -6.33 8.64
C ARG A 88 12.72 -7.68 8.96
N SER A 89 12.32 -7.90 10.21
CA SER A 89 11.61 -9.12 10.64
C SER A 89 10.26 -9.27 9.91
N MET A 90 9.47 -8.20 9.85
CA MET A 90 8.20 -8.18 9.09
C MET A 90 8.41 -8.44 7.60
N ARG A 91 9.49 -7.92 7.00
CA ARG A 91 9.80 -8.15 5.59
C ARG A 91 10.19 -9.61 5.32
N GLN A 92 10.98 -10.20 6.21
CA GLN A 92 11.37 -11.61 6.12
C GLN A 92 10.17 -12.55 6.27
N SER A 93 9.24 -12.26 7.18
CA SER A 93 8.04 -13.09 7.35
C SER A 93 7.10 -13.02 6.13
N LEU A 94 6.93 -11.84 5.53
CA LEU A 94 6.16 -11.68 4.29
C LEU A 94 6.83 -12.37 3.09
N GLY A 95 8.15 -12.25 2.95
CA GLY A 95 8.89 -12.94 1.89
C GLY A 95 8.88 -14.47 2.05
N ALA A 96 8.92 -14.96 3.29
CA ALA A 96 8.78 -16.39 3.58
C ALA A 96 7.39 -16.95 3.23
N LEU A 97 6.33 -16.15 3.40
CA LEU A 97 4.98 -16.51 2.97
C LEU A 97 4.85 -16.56 1.44
N ASP A 98 5.51 -15.64 0.72
CA ASP A 98 5.54 -15.60 -0.75
C ASP A 98 6.26 -16.84 -1.33
N LEU A 99 7.36 -17.28 -0.69
CA LEU A 99 8.11 -18.49 -1.05
C LEU A 99 7.30 -19.79 -0.88
N LEU A 100 6.32 -19.83 0.03
CA LEU A 100 5.46 -21.00 0.24
C LEU A 100 4.21 -21.01 -0.67
N GLY A 101 3.84 -19.87 -1.25
CA GLY A 101 2.72 -19.75 -2.20
C GLY A 101 3.04 -20.21 -3.62
N GLY A 102 4.32 -20.33 -3.99
CA GLY A 102 4.78 -20.70 -5.33
C GLY A 102 4.99 -22.20 -5.59
N ALA A 103 4.76 -23.07 -4.60
CA ALA A 103 5.09 -24.50 -4.70
C ALA A 103 3.91 -25.42 -5.05
N ASN A 104 2.85 -24.90 -5.69
CA ASN A 104 1.67 -25.67 -6.08
C ASN A 104 1.39 -25.62 -7.59
N GLU A 105 2.44 -25.75 -8.40
CA GLU A 105 2.30 -26.14 -9.82
C GLU A 105 2.57 -27.65 -9.95
N THR A 106 1.45 -28.37 -10.07
CA THR A 106 1.30 -29.80 -10.32
C THR A 106 2.22 -30.36 -11.40
N ILE A 107 2.87 -31.50 -11.10
CA ILE A 107 3.31 -32.50 -12.10
C ILE A 107 2.16 -33.48 -12.32
#